data_AF-A0A5A9NF41-F1
#
_entry.id   AF-A0A5A9NF41-F1
#
_cell.length_a   1.000
_cell.length_b   1.000
_cell.length_c   1.000
_cell.angle_alpha   90.00
_cell.angle_beta   90.00
_cell.angle_gamma   90.00
#
_symmetry.space_group_name_H-M   'P 1'
#
loop_
_entity.id
_entity.type
_entity.pdbx_description
1 polymer ?
#
loop_
_entity_poly.entity_id
_entity_poly.type
_entity_poly.pdbx_seq_one_letter_code
_entity_poly.pdbx_strand_id
1 'polypeptide(L)'
;MSYTTTAAVTVGIVVVSTAGVLGYLYLSRKRKPKITLVNPSEKYQLRLIDKEIVSRDTRKFRFALPSPEHVLGLPVGKHVYLSARIDGSLVVRPYTPVSSDDDKGFVDLVVKIYFKNVHPKFPEGGKMSQYLESLRIGDLIDFRGPGGLLEYKGRGQFAVQADKKTAAEIKVERTLGLIAGGTGITPMLQLIRDIMKNPGDTTTCSLLFANQVRAGHSAQG
;
A
#
# COMPACT_ATOMS: atom_id res chain seq x y z
N MET A 1 6.14 -27.70 -61.66
CA MET A 1 5.39 -26.50 -61.19
C MET A 1 4.87 -26.64 -59.75
N SER A 2 4.51 -27.83 -59.25
CA SER A 2 3.87 -27.98 -57.93
C SER A 2 4.76 -27.64 -56.72
N TYR A 3 6.08 -27.87 -56.79
CA TYR A 3 7.02 -27.62 -55.68
C TYR A 3 7.22 -26.14 -55.33
N THR A 4 7.21 -25.28 -56.35
CA THR A 4 7.45 -23.85 -56.17
C THR A 4 6.28 -23.19 -55.44
N THR A 5 5.06 -23.62 -55.72
CA THR A 5 3.84 -23.13 -55.08
C THR A 5 3.73 -23.57 -53.64
N THR A 6 4.04 -24.84 -53.30
CA THR A 6 4.05 -25.31 -51.90
C THR A 6 5.13 -24.63 -51.07
N ALA A 7 6.32 -24.39 -51.63
CA ALA A 7 7.38 -23.66 -50.93
C ALA A 7 6.95 -22.21 -50.60
N ALA A 8 6.37 -21.50 -51.58
CA ALA A 8 5.91 -20.13 -51.40
C ALA A 8 4.79 -20.01 -50.34
N VAL A 9 3.82 -20.93 -50.35
CA VAL A 9 2.73 -20.96 -49.35
C VAL A 9 3.28 -21.24 -47.95
N THR A 10 4.24 -22.16 -47.82
CA THR A 10 4.83 -22.51 -46.52
C THR A 10 5.61 -21.35 -45.92
N VAL A 11 6.43 -20.65 -46.73
CA VAL A 11 7.17 -19.47 -46.30
C VAL A 11 6.21 -18.34 -45.89
N GLY A 12 5.14 -18.11 -46.66
CA GLY A 12 4.12 -17.11 -46.34
C GLY A 12 3.45 -17.35 -44.98
N ILE A 13 3.07 -18.60 -44.69
CA ILE A 13 2.44 -18.97 -43.41
C ILE A 13 3.41 -18.73 -42.24
N VAL A 14 4.67 -19.14 -42.37
CA VAL A 14 5.68 -18.98 -41.30
C VAL A 14 5.93 -17.49 -41.01
N VAL A 15 6.00 -16.64 -42.03
CA VAL A 15 6.22 -15.19 -41.83
C VAL A 15 5.03 -14.56 -41.11
N VAL A 16 3.79 -14.88 -41.52
CA VAL A 16 2.57 -14.33 -40.90
C VAL A 16 2.42 -14.82 -39.45
N SER A 17 2.66 -16.10 -39.17
CA SER A 17 2.59 -16.63 -37.82
C SER A 17 3.66 -16.02 -36.91
N THR A 18 4.88 -15.84 -37.42
CA THR A 18 5.98 -15.25 -36.64
C THR A 18 5.71 -13.76 -36.35
N ALA A 19 5.24 -12.99 -37.34
CA ALA A 19 4.85 -11.60 -37.15
C ALA A 19 3.68 -11.46 -36.18
N GLY A 20 2.68 -12.34 -36.27
CA GLY A 20 1.54 -12.40 -35.34
C GLY A 20 1.97 -12.70 -33.90
N VAL A 21 2.86 -13.68 -33.71
CA VAL A 21 3.40 -14.05 -32.39
C VAL A 21 4.25 -12.90 -31.83
N LEU A 22 5.14 -12.30 -32.62
CA LEU A 22 5.96 -11.16 -32.18
C LEU A 22 5.09 -9.93 -31.86
N GLY A 23 4.07 -9.64 -32.67
CA GLY A 23 3.09 -8.59 -32.41
C GLY A 23 2.31 -8.84 -31.12
N TYR A 24 1.85 -10.07 -30.91
CA TYR A 24 1.18 -10.48 -29.67
C TYR A 24 2.10 -10.35 -28.45
N LEU A 25 3.36 -10.79 -28.54
CA LEU A 25 4.33 -10.68 -27.44
C LEU A 25 4.69 -9.22 -27.16
N TYR A 26 4.81 -8.38 -28.19
CA TYR A 26 5.07 -6.95 -28.05
C TYR A 26 3.89 -6.22 -27.39
N LEU A 27 2.66 -6.52 -27.81
CA LEU A 27 1.42 -5.97 -27.24
C LEU A 27 1.14 -6.52 -25.83
N SER A 28 1.52 -7.78 -25.57
CA SER A 28 1.41 -8.42 -24.25
C SER A 28 2.52 -8.00 -23.28
N ARG A 29 3.47 -7.16 -23.72
CA ARG A 29 4.55 -6.67 -22.88
C ARG A 29 3.95 -5.72 -21.83
N LYS A 30 3.70 -6.24 -20.63
CA LYS A 30 3.22 -5.45 -19.49
C LYS A 30 4.16 -4.27 -19.26
N ARG A 31 3.66 -3.05 -19.47
CA ARG A 31 4.38 -1.83 -19.12
C ARG A 31 4.60 -1.83 -17.61
N LYS A 32 5.84 -1.52 -17.19
CA LYS A 32 6.13 -1.32 -15.76
C LYS A 32 5.24 -0.18 -15.25
N PRO A 33 4.61 -0.32 -14.07
CA PRO A 33 3.79 0.74 -13.52
C PRO A 33 4.65 1.96 -13.21
N LYS A 34 4.06 3.15 -13.30
CA LYS A 34 4.74 4.38 -12.88
C LYS A 34 4.73 4.45 -11.35
N ILE A 35 5.85 4.77 -10.73
CA ILE A 35 5.98 4.79 -9.26
C ILE A 35 5.84 6.22 -8.76
N THR A 36 5.03 6.43 -7.73
CA THR A 36 4.82 7.75 -7.10
C THR A 36 5.97 8.10 -6.16
N LEU A 37 6.30 7.21 -5.22
CA LEU A 37 7.33 7.43 -4.20
C LEU A 37 8.73 7.10 -4.72
N VAL A 38 9.23 7.90 -5.67
CA VAL A 38 10.54 7.66 -6.30
C VAL A 38 11.69 8.01 -5.35
N ASN A 39 11.55 9.09 -4.57
CA ASN A 39 12.56 9.55 -3.62
C ASN A 39 11.99 9.59 -2.19
N PRO A 40 12.56 8.83 -1.23
CA PRO A 40 12.06 8.75 0.15
C PRO A 40 12.21 10.03 0.98
N SER A 41 12.98 11.00 0.48
CA SER A 41 13.16 12.31 1.11
C SER A 41 12.22 13.38 0.54
N GLU A 42 11.66 13.15 -0.64
CA GLU A 42 10.77 14.10 -1.31
C GLU A 42 9.34 14.01 -0.78
N LYS A 43 8.62 15.12 -0.86
CA LYS A 43 7.20 15.18 -0.52
C LYS A 43 6.36 15.19 -1.79
N TYR A 44 5.37 14.32 -1.82
CA TYR A 44 4.40 14.18 -2.91
C TYR A 44 3.04 14.65 -2.41
N GLN A 45 2.49 15.69 -3.03
CA GLN A 45 1.16 16.19 -2.68
C GLN A 45 0.10 15.34 -3.35
N LEU A 46 -0.66 14.59 -2.55
CA LEU A 46 -1.74 13.75 -3.04
C LEU A 46 -3.10 14.34 -2.66
N ARG A 47 -4.05 14.26 -3.59
CA ARG A 47 -5.38 14.84 -3.47
C ARG A 47 -6.34 13.84 -2.84
N LEU A 48 -7.05 14.24 -1.79
CA LEU A 48 -8.17 13.45 -1.26
C LEU A 48 -9.29 13.41 -2.31
N ILE A 49 -9.65 12.22 -2.80
CA ILE A 49 -10.69 12.03 -3.80
C ILE A 49 -11.91 11.29 -3.28
N ASP A 50 -11.78 10.55 -2.18
CA ASP A 50 -12.91 9.89 -1.51
C ASP A 50 -12.64 9.75 -0.01
N LYS A 51 -13.72 9.80 0.79
CA LYS A 51 -13.71 9.68 2.25
C LYS A 51 -14.93 8.89 2.70
N GLU A 52 -14.71 7.64 3.08
CA GLU A 52 -15.76 6.72 3.53
C GLU A 52 -15.80 6.65 5.06
N ILE A 53 -17.01 6.65 5.63
CA ILE A 53 -17.24 6.41 7.06
C ILE A 53 -17.32 4.90 7.30
N VAL A 54 -16.30 4.35 7.96
CA VAL A 54 -16.22 2.91 8.29
C VAL A 54 -16.91 2.61 9.63
N SER A 55 -16.76 3.50 10.60
CA SER A 55 -17.42 3.42 11.92
C SER A 55 -17.62 4.83 12.49
N ARG A 56 -18.10 4.96 13.74
CA ARG A 56 -18.17 6.27 14.44
C ARG A 56 -16.84 7.03 14.39
N ASP A 57 -15.73 6.33 14.59
CA ASP A 57 -14.40 6.90 14.75
C ASP A 57 -13.39 6.38 13.73
N THR A 58 -13.82 5.71 12.66
CA THR A 58 -12.90 5.19 11.64
C THR A 58 -13.33 5.65 10.26
N ARG A 59 -12.36 6.07 9.45
CA ARG A 59 -12.55 6.50 8.06
C ARG A 59 -11.60 5.75 7.14
N LYS A 60 -12.03 5.56 5.90
CA LYS A 60 -11.14 5.21 4.79
C LYS A 60 -10.95 6.46 3.92
N PHE A 61 -9.72 6.93 3.81
CA PHE A 61 -9.34 8.06 2.97
C PHE A 61 -8.66 7.54 1.71
N ARG A 62 -9.16 7.94 0.55
CA ARG A 62 -8.56 7.62 -0.74
C ARG A 62 -7.91 8.84 -1.35
N PHE A 63 -6.62 8.76 -1.63
CA PHE A 63 -5.88 9.82 -2.29
C PHE A 63 -5.52 9.42 -3.72
N ALA A 64 -5.69 10.34 -4.66
CA ALA A 64 -5.27 10.14 -6.04
C ALA A 64 -3.75 10.15 -6.15
N LEU A 65 -3.21 9.18 -6.90
CA LEU A 65 -1.83 9.19 -7.37
C LEU A 65 -1.69 10.10 -8.61
N PRO A 66 -0.48 10.44 -9.07
CA PRO A 66 -0.28 11.41 -10.15
C PRO A 66 -0.97 11.06 -11.47
N SER A 67 -1.25 9.78 -11.73
CA SER A 67 -2.13 9.37 -12.83
C SER A 67 -2.80 8.02 -12.55
N PRO A 68 -3.83 7.63 -13.31
CA PRO A 68 -4.49 6.32 -13.20
C PRO A 68 -3.57 5.11 -13.43
N GLU A 69 -2.37 5.32 -13.98
CA GLU A 69 -1.38 4.25 -14.22
C GLU A 69 -0.26 4.21 -13.16
N HIS A 70 -0.28 5.15 -12.22
CA HIS A 70 0.66 5.13 -11.11
C HIS A 70 0.26 4.09 -10.07
N VAL A 71 1.26 3.51 -9.44
CA VAL A 71 1.17 2.81 -8.16
C VAL A 71 1.91 3.64 -7.11
N LEU A 72 1.71 3.34 -5.84
CA LEU A 72 2.34 4.12 -4.78
C LEU A 72 3.87 3.91 -4.78
N GLY A 73 4.33 2.67 -4.99
CA GLY A 73 5.72 2.27 -4.84
C GLY A 73 6.08 2.00 -3.39
N LEU A 74 5.24 1.27 -2.66
CA LEU A 74 5.44 0.98 -1.26
C LEU A 74 5.74 -0.51 -1.03
N PRO A 75 7.01 -0.88 -0.79
CA PRO A 75 7.36 -2.25 -0.46
C PRO A 75 6.62 -2.75 0.78
N VAL A 76 6.23 -4.03 0.78
CA VAL A 76 5.47 -4.65 1.87
C VAL A 76 6.30 -4.63 3.16
N GLY A 77 5.69 -4.21 4.27
CA GLY A 77 6.37 -4.00 5.55
C GLY A 77 6.89 -2.57 5.76
N LYS A 78 6.81 -1.71 4.74
CA LYS A 78 7.09 -0.27 4.84
C LYS A 78 5.81 0.55 5.04
N HIS A 79 5.97 1.81 5.42
CA HIS A 79 4.90 2.78 5.61
C HIS A 79 5.23 4.12 4.94
N VAL A 80 4.23 5.00 4.84
CA VAL A 80 4.40 6.40 4.42
C VAL A 80 4.31 7.33 5.62
N TYR A 81 4.86 8.53 5.50
CA TYR A 81 4.67 9.63 6.42
C TYR A 81 3.74 10.66 5.79
N LEU A 82 2.71 11.05 6.55
CA LEU A 82 1.93 12.24 6.24
C LEU A 82 2.50 13.42 7.00
N SER A 83 2.61 14.57 6.35
CA SER A 83 2.98 15.82 7.02
C SER A 83 2.03 16.96 6.72
N ALA A 84 1.69 17.73 7.75
CA ALA A 84 0.85 18.93 7.63
C ALA A 84 1.26 19.95 8.69
N ARG A 85 1.02 21.24 8.42
CA ARG A 85 1.09 22.31 9.44
C ARG A 85 -0.27 22.40 10.12
N ILE A 86 -0.31 22.07 11.41
CA ILE A 86 -1.52 22.06 12.25
C ILE A 86 -1.25 22.98 13.44
N ASP A 87 -2.04 24.03 13.59
CA ASP A 87 -1.89 25.04 14.65
C ASP A 87 -0.46 25.62 14.72
N GLY A 88 0.08 26.00 13.55
CA GLY A 88 1.43 26.56 13.41
C GLY A 88 2.57 25.54 13.52
N SER A 89 2.30 24.29 13.92
CA SER A 89 3.33 23.26 14.12
C SER A 89 3.37 22.25 12.97
N LEU A 90 4.57 21.84 12.55
CA LEU A 90 4.72 20.73 11.62
C LEU A 90 4.45 19.40 12.34
N VAL A 91 3.40 18.70 11.94
CA VAL A 91 3.04 17.37 12.45
C VAL A 91 3.36 16.33 11.39
N VAL A 92 4.14 15.31 11.76
CA VAL A 92 4.50 14.19 10.88
C VAL A 92 4.07 12.88 11.55
N ARG A 93 3.31 12.02 10.84
CA ARG A 93 2.86 10.74 11.38
C ARG A 93 2.96 9.61 10.34
N PRO A 94 3.38 8.41 10.76
CA PRO A 94 3.42 7.25 9.88
C PRO A 94 2.02 6.65 9.70
N TYR A 95 1.74 6.17 8.50
CA TYR A 95 0.56 5.39 8.15
C TYR A 95 0.96 4.26 7.20
N THR A 96 0.46 3.05 7.45
CA THR A 96 0.56 1.94 6.49
C THR A 96 -0.72 1.88 5.68
N PRO A 97 -0.67 2.12 4.36
CA PRO A 97 -1.82 1.97 3.48
C PRO A 97 -2.40 0.56 3.54
N VAL A 98 -3.70 0.49 3.27
CA VAL A 98 -4.40 -0.79 3.10
C VAL A 98 -4.48 -1.22 1.64
N SER A 99 -4.23 -0.31 0.70
CA SER A 99 -3.99 -0.63 -0.72
C SER A 99 -2.56 -1.16 -0.93
N SER A 100 -2.32 -1.83 -2.07
CA SER A 100 -0.99 -2.32 -2.50
C SER A 100 -0.56 -1.68 -3.82
N ASP A 101 0.63 -2.02 -4.31
CA ASP A 101 1.08 -1.64 -5.65
C ASP A 101 0.37 -2.40 -6.79
N ASP A 102 -0.66 -3.18 -6.47
CA ASP A 102 -1.62 -3.69 -7.46
C ASP A 102 -2.75 -2.70 -7.74
N ASP A 103 -3.02 -1.83 -6.78
CA ASP A 103 -4.02 -0.78 -6.89
C ASP A 103 -3.42 0.39 -7.66
N LYS A 104 -3.99 0.65 -8.84
CA LYS A 104 -3.53 1.75 -9.70
C LYS A 104 -4.36 3.02 -9.48
N GLY A 105 -3.68 4.15 -9.52
CA GLY A 105 -4.28 5.48 -9.53
C GLY A 105 -4.67 6.04 -8.17
N PHE A 106 -4.61 5.24 -7.10
CA PHE A 106 -4.96 5.70 -5.76
C PHE A 106 -4.17 5.01 -4.64
N VAL A 107 -4.24 5.58 -3.45
CA VAL A 107 -3.79 4.98 -2.18
C VAL A 107 -4.89 5.12 -1.13
N ASP A 108 -5.20 4.02 -0.43
CA ASP A 108 -6.20 3.99 0.64
C ASP A 108 -5.54 3.92 2.03
N LEU A 109 -5.94 4.83 2.92
CA LEU A 109 -5.57 4.83 4.33
C LEU A 109 -6.82 4.59 5.19
N VAL A 110 -6.77 3.62 6.10
CA VAL A 110 -7.78 3.45 7.14
C VAL A 110 -7.26 4.08 8.42
N VAL A 111 -7.97 5.08 8.94
CA VAL A 111 -7.51 5.89 10.06
C VAL A 111 -8.60 5.98 11.12
N LYS A 112 -8.22 5.67 12.36
CA LYS A 112 -9.04 5.96 13.54
C LYS A 112 -8.90 7.44 13.91
N ILE A 113 -10.02 8.13 14.03
CA ILE A 113 -10.14 9.52 14.40
C ILE A 113 -10.19 9.62 15.93
N TYR A 114 -9.12 10.15 16.52
CA TYR A 114 -9.08 10.48 17.94
C TYR A 114 -9.69 11.86 18.15
N PHE A 115 -11.00 11.93 18.34
CA PHE A 115 -11.71 13.18 18.58
C PHE A 115 -11.35 13.81 19.93
N LYS A 116 -11.30 15.14 19.98
CA LYS A 116 -11.20 15.91 21.23
C LYS A 116 -12.40 15.65 22.14
N ASN A 117 -12.20 15.84 23.45
CA ASN A 117 -13.21 15.69 24.51
C ASN A 117 -13.84 14.30 24.62
N VAL A 118 -13.17 13.24 24.12
CA VAL A 118 -13.65 11.85 24.25
C VAL A 118 -12.90 11.07 25.33
N HIS A 119 -11.56 11.18 25.35
CA HIS A 119 -10.74 10.41 26.30
C HIS A 119 -10.19 11.34 27.40
N PRO A 120 -10.41 11.05 28.69
CA PRO A 120 -10.07 11.97 29.78
C PRO A 120 -8.57 12.26 29.89
N LYS A 121 -7.71 11.27 29.57
CA LYS A 121 -6.25 11.48 29.53
C LYS A 121 -5.75 12.23 28.30
N PHE A 122 -6.58 12.35 27.26
CA PHE A 122 -6.21 12.96 25.96
C PHE A 122 -7.32 13.90 25.49
N PRO A 123 -7.61 14.99 26.24
CA PRO A 123 -8.72 15.88 25.95
C PRO A 123 -8.61 16.57 24.58
N GLU A 124 -7.38 16.86 24.12
CA GLU A 124 -7.13 17.49 22.82
C GLU A 124 -7.32 16.55 21.61
N GLY A 125 -7.45 15.24 21.85
CA GLY A 125 -7.52 14.24 20.79
C GLY A 125 -6.23 14.11 19.98
N GLY A 126 -6.33 13.57 18.77
CA GLY A 126 -5.20 13.34 17.86
C GLY A 126 -5.07 14.44 16.82
N LYS A 127 -3.92 15.14 16.79
CA LYS A 127 -3.66 16.24 15.85
C LYS A 127 -3.85 15.83 14.38
N MET A 128 -3.06 14.86 13.91
CA MET A 128 -3.13 14.43 12.51
C MET A 128 -4.45 13.75 12.16
N SER A 129 -5.02 12.94 13.05
CA SER A 129 -6.28 12.25 12.76
C SER A 129 -7.45 13.22 12.64
N GLN A 130 -7.53 14.25 13.49
CA GLN A 130 -8.57 15.29 13.38
C GLN A 130 -8.34 16.19 12.18
N TYR A 131 -7.07 16.50 11.84
CA TYR A 131 -6.74 17.20 10.60
C TYR A 131 -7.23 16.43 9.36
N LEU A 132 -6.95 15.12 9.28
CA LEU A 132 -7.44 14.27 8.20
C LEU A 132 -8.98 14.27 8.11
N GLU A 133 -9.68 14.16 9.25
CA GLU A 133 -11.15 14.22 9.27
C GLU A 133 -11.69 15.56 8.73
N SER A 134 -10.99 16.66 9.00
CA SER A 134 -11.36 18.00 8.54
C SER A 134 -11.12 18.25 7.05
N LEU A 135 -10.34 17.41 6.38
CA LEU A 135 -10.09 17.54 4.95
C LEU A 135 -11.39 17.38 4.15
N ARG A 136 -11.53 18.24 3.14
CA ARG A 136 -12.57 18.17 2.11
C ARG A 136 -12.04 17.42 0.90
N ILE A 137 -12.95 16.81 0.15
CA ILE A 137 -12.60 16.25 -1.17
C ILE A 137 -11.98 17.37 -2.01
N GLY A 138 -10.83 17.07 -2.61
CA GLY A 138 -10.03 18.03 -3.36
C GLY A 138 -8.84 18.60 -2.59
N ASP A 139 -8.81 18.54 -1.26
CA ASP A 139 -7.67 19.02 -0.47
C ASP A 139 -6.41 18.14 -0.69
N LEU A 140 -5.23 18.76 -0.54
CA LEU A 140 -3.93 18.12 -0.70
C LEU A 140 -3.28 17.82 0.65
N ILE A 141 -2.51 16.73 0.72
CA ILE A 141 -1.62 16.44 1.85
C ILE A 141 -0.28 15.89 1.37
N ASP A 142 0.80 16.22 2.08
CA ASP A 142 2.14 15.74 1.77
C ASP A 142 2.31 14.29 2.20
N PHE A 143 2.59 13.40 1.24
CA PHE A 143 3.08 12.04 1.44
C PHE A 143 4.60 12.00 1.28
N ARG A 144 5.28 11.21 2.10
CA ARG A 144 6.71 10.92 1.96
C ARG A 144 7.00 9.48 2.35
N GLY A 145 7.87 8.81 1.60
CA GLY A 145 8.25 7.43 1.85
C GLY A 145 8.89 6.81 0.61
N PRO A 146 9.20 5.50 0.63
CA PRO A 146 8.88 4.54 1.67
C PRO A 146 9.75 4.69 2.94
N GLY A 147 9.19 4.36 4.11
CA GLY A 147 9.90 4.33 5.39
C GLY A 147 9.68 3.03 6.16
N GLY A 148 10.57 2.70 7.09
CA GLY A 148 10.52 1.46 7.88
C GLY A 148 11.80 0.64 7.74
N LEU A 149 12.06 -0.24 8.69
CA LEU A 149 13.28 -1.04 8.77
C LEU A 149 13.10 -2.49 8.32
N LEU A 150 11.85 -2.92 8.13
CA LEU A 150 11.48 -4.26 7.68
C LEU A 150 10.93 -4.17 6.26
N GLU A 151 11.25 -5.14 5.42
CA GLU A 151 10.62 -5.34 4.12
C GLU A 151 10.38 -6.83 3.90
N TYR A 152 9.17 -7.19 3.51
CA TYR A 152 8.87 -8.54 3.07
C TYR A 152 9.17 -8.68 1.58
N LYS A 153 10.05 -9.61 1.24
CA LYS A 153 10.49 -9.89 -0.14
C LYS A 153 9.71 -11.05 -0.77
N GLY A 154 8.72 -11.59 -0.07
CA GLY A 154 7.95 -12.76 -0.46
C GLY A 154 8.56 -14.07 0.01
N ARG A 155 7.74 -15.13 0.05
CA ARG A 155 8.13 -16.52 0.34
C ARG A 155 8.93 -16.68 1.63
N GLY A 156 8.46 -15.99 2.67
CA GLY A 156 9.05 -16.00 4.01
C GLY A 156 10.32 -15.15 4.17
N GLN A 157 10.79 -14.48 3.11
CA GLN A 157 12.02 -13.69 3.17
C GLN A 157 11.74 -12.26 3.66
N PHE A 158 12.47 -11.86 4.69
CA PHE A 158 12.43 -10.54 5.29
C PHE A 158 13.79 -9.88 5.19
N ALA A 159 13.85 -8.68 4.63
CA ALA A 159 15.01 -7.81 4.75
C ALA A 159 14.81 -6.92 5.98
N VAL A 160 15.64 -7.12 7.01
CA VAL A 160 15.53 -6.44 8.31
C VAL A 160 16.78 -5.61 8.56
N GLN A 161 16.58 -4.32 8.83
CA GLN A 161 17.65 -3.41 9.21
C GLN A 161 17.61 -3.17 10.72
N ALA A 162 18.77 -3.15 11.38
CA ALA A 162 18.87 -2.75 12.78
C ALA A 162 18.59 -1.25 12.95
N ASP A 163 19.07 -0.44 12.02
CA ASP A 163 18.81 0.99 11.92
C ASP A 163 18.89 1.47 10.46
N LYS A 164 18.62 2.75 10.21
CA LYS A 164 18.59 3.32 8.85
C LYS A 164 19.95 3.35 8.12
N LYS A 165 21.05 3.13 8.83
CA LYS A 165 22.42 3.20 8.29
C LYS A 165 23.01 1.81 8.06
N THR A 166 22.43 0.80 8.70
CA THR A 166 22.90 -0.58 8.58
C THR A 166 22.30 -1.24 7.34
N ALA A 167 23.10 -2.05 6.66
CA ALA A 167 22.61 -2.89 5.56
C ALA A 167 21.53 -3.86 6.09
N ALA A 168 20.60 -4.24 5.22
CA ALA A 168 19.55 -5.18 5.60
C ALA A 168 20.11 -6.61 5.68
N GLU A 169 19.78 -7.32 6.74
CA GLU A 169 19.99 -8.75 6.88
C GLU A 169 18.76 -9.50 6.32
N ILE A 170 18.99 -10.55 5.53
CA ILE A 170 17.92 -11.40 5.03
C ILE A 170 17.64 -12.50 6.04
N LYS A 171 16.41 -12.55 6.55
CA LYS A 171 15.89 -13.60 7.43
C LYS A 171 14.78 -14.36 6.72
N VAL A 172 14.74 -15.68 6.89
CA VAL A 172 13.73 -16.53 6.25
C VAL A 172 12.90 -17.21 7.32
N GLU A 173 11.62 -16.87 7.37
CA GLU A 173 10.69 -17.37 8.37
C GLU A 173 9.47 -18.01 7.70
N ARG A 174 9.09 -19.20 8.16
CA ARG A 174 7.92 -19.93 7.64
C ARG A 174 6.65 -19.68 8.44
N THR A 175 6.79 -19.24 9.67
CA THR A 175 5.68 -19.02 10.59
C THR A 175 5.84 -17.67 11.28
N LEU A 176 4.79 -16.85 11.23
CA LEU A 176 4.79 -15.50 11.76
C LEU A 176 3.77 -15.38 12.89
N GLY A 177 4.26 -15.01 14.08
CA GLY A 177 3.39 -14.52 15.16
C GLY A 177 3.18 -13.02 14.99
N LEU A 178 1.94 -12.61 14.73
CA LEU A 178 1.57 -11.20 14.54
C LEU A 178 0.73 -10.74 15.74
N ILE A 179 1.16 -9.69 16.42
CA ILE A 179 0.42 -9.10 17.54
C ILE A 179 0.09 -7.66 17.20
N ALA A 180 -1.20 -7.34 17.15
CA ALA A 180 -1.69 -6.01 16.80
C ALA A 180 -2.67 -5.47 17.85
N GLY A 181 -2.70 -4.14 17.99
CA GLY A 181 -3.65 -3.42 18.83
C GLY A 181 -4.24 -2.21 18.11
N GLY A 182 -5.57 -2.10 18.07
CA GLY A 182 -6.27 -0.97 17.44
C GLY A 182 -5.79 -0.69 16.00
N THR A 183 -5.30 0.54 15.75
CA THR A 183 -4.79 0.95 14.42
C THR A 183 -3.50 0.24 14.00
N GLY A 184 -2.81 -0.46 14.92
CA GLY A 184 -1.60 -1.23 14.63
C GLY A 184 -1.82 -2.49 13.78
N ILE A 185 -3.06 -2.76 13.35
CA ILE A 185 -3.38 -3.88 12.46
C ILE A 185 -2.94 -3.64 11.01
N THR A 186 -2.84 -2.40 10.54
CA THR A 186 -2.61 -2.13 9.11
C THR A 186 -1.28 -2.65 8.56
N PRO A 187 -0.13 -2.60 9.28
CA PRO A 187 1.09 -3.26 8.81
C PRO A 187 0.95 -4.78 8.72
N MET A 188 0.23 -5.39 9.66
CA MET A 188 -0.02 -6.84 9.66
C MET A 188 -0.91 -7.23 8.49
N LEU A 189 -1.95 -6.44 8.21
CA LEU A 189 -2.87 -6.67 7.11
C LEU A 189 -2.17 -6.55 5.75
N GLN A 190 -1.25 -5.59 5.59
CA GLN A 190 -0.44 -5.46 4.39
C GLN A 190 0.38 -6.74 4.12
N LEU A 191 1.05 -7.26 5.16
CA LEU A 191 1.83 -8.49 5.08
C LEU A 191 0.97 -9.72 4.79
N ILE A 192 -0.12 -9.90 5.54
CA ILE A 192 -1.03 -11.04 5.37
C ILE A 192 -1.59 -11.06 3.95
N ARG A 193 -2.00 -9.91 3.41
CA ARG A 193 -2.55 -9.82 2.04
C ARG A 193 -1.54 -10.22 0.99
N ASP A 194 -0.28 -9.78 1.12
CA ASP A 194 0.77 -10.11 0.17
C ASP A 194 1.07 -11.62 0.16
N ILE A 195 1.19 -12.22 1.35
CA ILE A 195 1.38 -13.67 1.52
C ILE A 195 0.23 -14.44 0.89
N MET A 196 -1.01 -14.12 1.26
CA MET A 196 -2.20 -14.86 0.81
C MET A 196 -2.48 -14.73 -0.69
N LYS A 197 -1.99 -13.64 -1.30
CA LYS A 197 -2.12 -13.42 -2.74
C LYS A 197 -1.20 -14.32 -3.56
N ASN A 198 -0.06 -14.73 -3.00
CA ASN A 198 0.95 -15.51 -3.71
C ASN A 198 0.78 -17.01 -3.41
N PRO A 199 0.26 -17.83 -4.34
CA PRO A 199 0.05 -19.26 -4.09
C PRO A 199 1.38 -20.04 -3.90
N GLY A 200 2.51 -19.46 -4.32
CA GLY A 200 3.84 -20.03 -4.08
C GLY A 200 4.44 -19.63 -2.74
N ASP A 201 3.72 -18.86 -1.92
CA ASP A 201 4.12 -18.44 -0.59
C ASP A 201 3.44 -19.30 0.46
N THR A 202 4.22 -20.16 1.12
CA THR A 202 3.73 -21.09 2.14
C THR A 202 3.86 -20.53 3.56
N THR A 203 4.12 -19.22 3.71
CA THR A 203 4.30 -18.60 5.02
C THR A 203 2.99 -18.61 5.80
N THR A 204 3.00 -19.14 7.02
CA THR A 204 1.82 -19.20 7.89
C THR A 204 1.78 -18.00 8.83
N CYS A 205 0.63 -17.35 8.97
CA CYS A 205 0.44 -16.21 9.88
C CYS A 205 -0.54 -16.55 11.00
N SER A 206 -0.12 -16.36 12.25
CA SER A 206 -0.96 -16.44 13.44
C SER A 206 -1.14 -15.03 14.01
N LEU A 207 -2.35 -14.48 13.89
CA LEU A 207 -2.66 -13.11 14.33
C LEU A 207 -3.41 -13.10 15.67
N LEU A 208 -2.83 -12.41 16.65
CA LEU A 208 -3.51 -11.96 17.86
C LEU A 208 -3.85 -10.47 17.73
N PHE A 209 -5.13 -10.14 17.63
CA PHE A 209 -5.60 -8.77 17.47
C PHE A 209 -6.43 -8.30 18.67
N ALA A 210 -5.92 -7.30 19.40
CA ALA A 210 -6.58 -6.71 20.56
C ALA A 210 -7.26 -5.37 20.20
N ASN A 211 -8.47 -5.16 20.74
CA ASN A 211 -9.21 -3.90 20.61
C ASN A 211 -9.94 -3.58 21.91
N GLN A 212 -10.22 -2.31 22.17
CA GLN A 212 -10.83 -1.86 23.43
C GLN A 212 -12.30 -2.27 23.56
N VAL A 213 -13.04 -2.33 22.45
CA VAL A 213 -14.47 -2.67 22.45
C VAL A 213 -14.82 -3.45 21.18
N ARG A 214 -15.79 -4.37 21.26
CA ARG A 214 -16.36 -5.03 20.07
C ARG A 214 -17.14 -4.00 19.24
N ALA A 215 -16.99 -4.06 17.92
CA ALA A 215 -17.83 -3.29 17.01
C ALA A 215 -19.31 -3.64 17.29
N GLY A 216 -20.10 -2.66 17.72
CA GLY A 216 -21.54 -2.80 17.98
C GLY A 216 -21.97 -2.86 19.46
N HIS A 217 -21.06 -2.86 20.43
CA HIS A 217 -21.42 -2.63 21.83
C HIS A 217 -20.79 -1.32 22.30
N SER A 218 -21.57 -0.25 22.36
CA SER A 218 -21.23 0.90 23.17
C SER A 218 -21.13 0.42 24.62
N ALA A 219 -19.95 0.48 25.22
CA ALA A 219 -19.87 0.54 26.67
C ALA A 219 -20.66 1.80 27.07
N GLN A 220 -21.88 1.60 27.57
CA GLN A 220 -22.54 2.62 28.37
C GLN A 220 -21.69 2.76 29.63
N GLY A 221 -21.11 3.94 29.79
CA GLY A 221 -20.31 4.36 30.93
C GLY A 221 -20.17 5.87 30.87
#